data_AF-A0A9P6XYH7-F1
#
_entry.id   AF-A0A9P6XYH7-F1
#
_cell.length_a   1.000
_cell.length_b   1.000
_cell.length_c   1.000
_cell.angle_alpha   90.00
_cell.angle_beta   90.00
_cell.angle_gamma   90.00
#
_symmetry.space_group_name_H-M   'P 1'
#
loop_
_entity.id
_entity.type
_entity.pdbx_description
1 polymer ?
#
loop_
_entity_poly.entity_id
_entity_poly.type
_entity_poly.pdbx_seq_one_letter_code
_entity_poly.pdbx_strand_id
1 'polypeptide(L)'
;MHNGQRYDVLSTTPEGADPIELWFDTRTGLLGRVVIAAARAPTATTLEDYRAVEGLMLPHRIITDTLDAQGRADPRLRSDVRVQRYRVNSPAPDALYAPPTMAADSYIEDASGTTRVPFDLINNHVYIEAEVDGQPARFLVDTGGINLQTPTAAQRLRLTATGRLSVHGAGDNASDLGLAQARHLRIAGQLDGRATRWLHRL
;
A
#
# COMPACT_ATOMS: atom_id res chain seq x y z
N MET A 1 -28.97 11.82 9.56
CA MET A 1 -28.40 11.85 10.93
C MET A 1 -27.39 10.73 11.04
N HIS A 2 -26.16 11.01 11.49
CA HIS A 2 -25.15 10.01 11.76
C HIS A 2 -24.42 10.38 13.06
N ASN A 3 -24.29 9.45 14.01
CA ASN A 3 -23.71 9.70 15.35
C ASN A 3 -24.25 10.96 16.05
N GLY A 4 -25.56 11.24 15.90
CA GLY A 4 -26.21 12.41 16.49
C GLY A 4 -26.01 13.74 15.75
N GLN A 5 -25.25 13.77 14.66
CA GLN A 5 -25.04 14.95 13.82
C GLN A 5 -25.90 14.94 12.55
N ARG A 6 -26.33 16.14 12.13
CA ARG A 6 -27.11 16.37 10.91
C ARG A 6 -26.19 16.69 9.74
N TYR A 7 -26.49 16.10 8.59
CA TYR A 7 -25.70 16.24 7.38
C TYR A 7 -26.59 16.51 6.17
N ASP A 8 -26.11 17.34 5.25
CA ASP A 8 -26.54 17.37 3.86
C ASP A 8 -25.66 16.38 3.09
N VAL A 9 -26.28 15.47 2.33
CA VAL A 9 -25.57 14.37 1.67
C VAL A 9 -25.63 14.55 0.16
N LEU A 10 -24.45 14.66 -0.46
CA LEU A 10 -24.27 14.64 -1.90
C LEU A 10 -23.83 13.23 -2.31
N SER A 11 -24.67 12.54 -3.09
CA SER A 11 -24.34 11.23 -3.68
C SER A 11 -24.02 11.40 -5.17
N THR A 12 -22.90 10.84 -5.62
CA THR A 12 -22.49 10.90 -7.02
C THR A 12 -21.65 9.70 -7.41
N THR A 13 -21.55 9.41 -8.70
CA THR A 13 -20.69 8.36 -9.26
C THR A 13 -19.86 8.99 -10.38
N PRO A 14 -18.58 9.29 -10.14
CA PRO A 14 -17.70 9.77 -11.19
C PRO A 14 -17.51 8.72 -12.29
N GLU A 15 -17.24 9.17 -13.52
CA GLU A 15 -17.00 8.28 -14.64
C GLU A 15 -15.82 7.34 -14.34
N GLY A 16 -16.06 6.02 -14.43
CA GLY A 16 -15.05 5.00 -14.17
C GLY A 16 -14.68 4.80 -12.69
N ALA A 17 -15.40 5.40 -11.75
CA ALA A 17 -15.13 5.30 -10.31
C ALA A 17 -16.30 4.66 -9.54
N ASP A 18 -16.00 4.24 -8.31
CA ASP A 18 -17.03 3.76 -7.38
C ASP A 18 -17.96 4.90 -6.91
N PRO A 19 -19.22 4.59 -6.56
CA PRO A 19 -20.14 5.58 -5.98
C PRO A 19 -19.57 6.19 -4.69
N ILE A 20 -19.75 7.50 -4.55
CA ILE A 20 -19.29 8.28 -3.40
C ILE A 20 -20.43 9.09 -2.80
N GLU A 21 -20.47 9.14 -1.47
CA GLU A 21 -21.31 10.05 -0.71
C GLU A 21 -20.43 11.03 0.08
N LEU A 22 -20.73 12.32 -0.03
CA LEU A 22 -20.10 13.40 0.71
C LEU A 22 -21.11 14.00 1.68
N TRP A 23 -20.82 13.93 2.97
CA TRP A 23 -21.72 14.31 4.05
C TRP A 23 -21.20 15.61 4.70
N PHE A 24 -21.87 16.71 4.40
CA PHE A 24 -21.53 18.04 4.91
C PHE A 24 -22.35 18.37 6.16
N ASP A 25 -21.69 18.69 7.26
CA ASP A 25 -22.35 19.05 8.52
C ASP A 25 -23.22 20.31 8.32
N THR A 26 -24.51 20.23 8.61
CA THR A 26 -25.47 21.30 8.26
C THR A 26 -25.27 22.59 9.05
N ARG A 27 -24.48 22.56 10.14
CA ARG A 27 -24.23 23.72 11.01
C ARG A 27 -22.98 24.47 10.57
N THR A 28 -21.98 23.76 10.08
CA THR A 28 -20.65 24.31 9.74
C THR A 28 -20.38 24.36 8.25
N GLY A 29 -21.11 23.58 7.45
CA GLY A 29 -20.85 23.35 6.03
C GLY A 29 -19.60 22.51 5.76
N LEU A 30 -18.91 22.01 6.79
CA LEU A 30 -17.68 21.25 6.65
C LEU A 30 -17.98 19.78 6.33
N LEU A 31 -17.14 19.16 5.51
CA LEU A 31 -17.24 17.74 5.20
C LEU A 31 -16.92 16.93 6.46
N GLY A 32 -17.90 16.24 7.03
CA GLY A 32 -17.70 15.43 8.23
C GLY A 32 -17.56 13.93 7.93
N ARG A 33 -18.11 13.46 6.81
CA ARG A 33 -18.01 12.04 6.42
C ARG A 33 -17.97 11.86 4.91
N VAL A 34 -17.21 10.86 4.47
CA VAL A 34 -17.15 10.37 3.09
C VAL A 34 -17.42 8.87 3.11
N VAL A 35 -18.27 8.38 2.22
CA VAL A 35 -18.49 6.94 2.02
C VAL A 35 -18.17 6.61 0.57
N ILE A 36 -17.28 5.65 0.34
CA ILE A 36 -16.99 5.11 -1.00
C ILE A 36 -17.46 3.66 -1.03
N ALA A 37 -18.44 3.38 -1.90
CA ALA A 37 -19.09 2.08 -2.00
C ALA A 37 -18.34 1.12 -2.94
N ALA A 38 -17.03 0.97 -2.73
CA ALA A 38 -16.19 0.09 -3.53
C ALA A 38 -16.65 -1.37 -3.40
N ALA A 39 -16.70 -2.10 -4.52
CA ALA A 39 -17.29 -3.45 -4.56
C ALA A 39 -16.63 -4.47 -3.62
N ARG A 40 -15.33 -4.32 -3.31
CA ARG A 40 -14.58 -5.25 -2.46
C ARG A 40 -14.31 -4.74 -1.06
N ALA A 41 -14.11 -3.44 -0.91
CA ALA A 41 -13.69 -2.83 0.36
C ALA A 41 -14.32 -1.45 0.48
N PRO A 42 -15.65 -1.38 0.74
CA PRO A 42 -16.29 -0.10 0.97
C PRO A 42 -15.66 0.58 2.18
N THR A 43 -15.52 1.90 2.14
CA THR A 43 -14.88 2.66 3.22
C THR A 43 -15.77 3.81 3.67
N ALA A 44 -15.68 4.11 4.97
CA ALA A 44 -16.19 5.35 5.53
C ALA A 44 -15.05 6.13 6.16
N THR A 45 -14.85 7.36 5.71
CA THR A 45 -13.88 8.29 6.31
C THR A 45 -14.64 9.38 7.07
N THR A 46 -14.34 9.55 8.35
CA THR A 46 -14.85 10.62 9.20
C THR A 46 -13.76 11.67 9.40
N LEU A 47 -14.09 12.95 9.21
CA LEU A 47 -13.18 14.08 9.36
C LEU A 47 -13.62 14.92 10.55
N GLU A 48 -12.75 15.04 11.55
CA GLU A 48 -13.04 15.66 12.84
C GLU A 48 -11.95 16.67 13.23
N ASP A 49 -12.20 17.40 14.33
CA ASP A 49 -11.23 18.34 14.91
C ASP A 49 -10.74 19.38 13.89
N TYR A 50 -11.70 20.01 13.22
CA TYR A 50 -11.41 21.08 12.28
C TYR A 50 -10.84 22.30 12.99
N ARG A 51 -9.70 22.79 12.50
CA ARG A 51 -9.03 23.98 13.02
C ARG A 51 -8.64 24.90 11.87
N ALA A 52 -8.63 26.20 12.13
CA ALA A 52 -8.14 27.18 11.18
C ALA A 52 -6.61 27.07 11.08
N VAL A 53 -6.10 26.84 9.87
CA VAL A 53 -4.66 26.90 9.56
C VAL A 53 -4.49 27.73 8.31
N GLU A 54 -3.80 28.87 8.43
CA GLU A 54 -3.46 29.76 7.31
C GLU A 54 -4.68 30.09 6.41
N GLY A 55 -5.84 30.32 7.03
CA GLY A 55 -7.09 30.68 6.33
C GLY A 55 -7.96 29.51 5.87
N LEU A 56 -7.52 28.26 6.07
CA LEU A 56 -8.27 27.05 5.72
C LEU A 56 -8.79 26.34 6.98
N MET A 57 -10.00 25.82 6.94
CA MET A 57 -10.50 24.90 7.97
C MET A 57 -10.09 23.47 7.61
N LEU A 58 -9.14 22.90 8.36
CA LEU A 58 -8.57 21.58 8.07
C LEU A 58 -8.79 20.59 9.24
N PRO A 59 -9.14 19.32 8.95
CA PRO A 59 -9.44 18.32 9.97
C PRO A 59 -8.16 17.76 10.62
N HIS A 60 -8.02 17.88 11.93
CA HIS A 60 -6.84 17.34 12.64
C HIS A 60 -6.98 15.88 13.05
N ARG A 61 -8.15 15.29 12.83
CA ARG A 61 -8.38 13.86 13.03
C ARG A 61 -9.14 13.28 11.84
N ILE A 62 -8.57 12.24 11.25
CA ILE A 62 -9.13 11.55 10.10
C ILE A 62 -9.24 10.08 10.48
N ILE A 63 -10.45 9.56 10.42
CA ILE A 63 -10.74 8.19 10.81
C ILE A 63 -11.25 7.47 9.58
N THR A 64 -10.61 6.38 9.18
CA THR A 64 -11.09 5.55 8.07
C THR A 64 -11.44 4.17 8.59
N ASP A 65 -12.69 3.76 8.35
CA ASP A 65 -13.20 2.43 8.64
C ASP A 65 -13.42 1.67 7.32
N THR A 66 -12.89 0.45 7.23
CA THR A 66 -13.30 -0.51 6.20
C THR A 66 -14.60 -1.17 6.63
N LEU A 67 -15.58 -1.20 5.72
CA LEU A 67 -16.92 -1.69 5.97
C LEU A 67 -17.11 -3.08 5.36
N ASP A 68 -17.93 -3.90 5.99
CA ASP A 68 -18.46 -5.12 5.39
C ASP A 68 -19.64 -4.82 4.43
N ALA A 69 -20.18 -5.88 3.80
CA ALA A 69 -21.34 -5.76 2.90
C ALA A 69 -22.62 -5.25 3.60
N GLN A 70 -22.66 -5.25 4.93
CA GLN A 70 -23.76 -4.70 5.73
C GLN A 70 -23.44 -3.29 6.27
N GLY A 71 -22.34 -2.68 5.85
CA GLY A 71 -21.93 -1.34 6.27
C GLY A 71 -21.35 -1.27 7.69
N ARG A 72 -20.98 -2.41 8.29
CA ARG A 72 -20.40 -2.47 9.63
C ARG A 72 -18.88 -2.36 9.54
N ALA A 73 -18.29 -1.54 10.41
CA ALA A 73 -16.85 -1.39 10.50
C ALA A 73 -16.22 -2.55 11.29
N ASP A 74 -15.10 -3.08 10.80
CA ASP A 74 -14.21 -3.94 11.59
C ASP A 74 -13.21 -3.06 12.36
N PRO A 75 -13.25 -2.99 13.71
CA PRO A 75 -12.37 -2.14 14.50
C PRO A 75 -10.88 -2.44 14.30
N ARG A 76 -10.51 -3.65 13.86
CA ARG A 76 -9.11 -4.03 13.59
C ARG A 76 -8.57 -3.35 12.34
N LEU A 77 -9.45 -2.88 11.46
CA LEU A 77 -9.12 -2.28 10.16
C LEU A 77 -9.21 -0.75 10.18
N ARG A 78 -9.55 -0.20 11.34
CA ARG A 78 -9.69 1.22 11.53
C ARG A 78 -8.33 1.90 11.51
N SER A 79 -8.21 2.93 10.69
CA SER A 79 -7.11 3.90 10.73
C SER A 79 -7.58 5.15 11.49
N ASP A 80 -6.84 5.59 12.50
CA ASP A 80 -7.06 6.87 13.21
C ASP A 80 -5.79 7.73 13.06
N VAL A 81 -5.85 8.69 12.13
CA VAL A 81 -4.76 9.60 11.82
C VAL A 81 -5.00 10.91 12.54
N ARG A 82 -4.00 11.34 13.32
CA ARG A 82 -3.96 12.66 13.96
C ARG A 82 -2.92 13.53 13.30
N VAL A 83 -3.38 14.60 12.64
CA VAL A 83 -2.48 15.54 11.98
C VAL A 83 -1.91 16.48 13.03
N GLN A 84 -0.60 16.40 13.23
CA GLN A 84 0.09 17.24 14.21
C GLN A 84 0.30 18.67 13.69
N ARG A 85 0.56 18.81 12.39
CA ARG A 85 0.87 20.10 11.78
C ARG A 85 0.56 20.09 10.30
N TYR A 86 -0.06 21.17 9.84
CA TYR A 86 -0.15 21.53 8.44
C TYR A 86 0.90 22.59 8.09
N ARG A 87 1.38 22.58 6.85
CA ARG A 87 2.07 23.70 6.23
C ARG A 87 1.39 23.97 4.90
N VAL A 88 0.74 25.12 4.77
CA VAL A 88 -0.02 25.46 3.57
C VAL A 88 0.93 26.14 2.58
N ASN A 89 0.73 25.89 1.28
CA ASN A 89 1.52 26.49 0.20
C ASN A 89 3.05 26.38 0.37
N SER A 90 3.54 25.32 1.03
CA SER A 90 4.97 25.11 1.16
C SER A 90 5.57 24.75 -0.20
N PRO A 91 6.62 25.45 -0.66
CA PRO A 91 7.29 25.09 -1.90
C PRO A 91 7.88 23.68 -1.77
N ALA A 92 7.57 22.83 -2.75
CA ALA A 92 8.14 21.50 -2.89
C ALA A 92 8.84 21.44 -4.25
N PRO A 93 10.10 20.99 -4.33
CA PRO A 93 10.78 20.87 -5.61
C PRO A 93 10.16 19.73 -6.44
N ASP A 94 10.05 19.92 -7.76
CA ASP A 94 9.48 18.94 -8.70
C ASP A 94 10.14 17.56 -8.61
N ALA A 95 11.42 17.52 -8.24
CA ALA A 95 12.18 16.29 -8.03
C ALA A 95 11.57 15.34 -6.98
N LEU A 96 10.77 15.84 -6.03
CA LEU A 96 10.04 14.98 -5.07
C LEU A 96 8.91 14.17 -5.72
N TYR A 97 8.43 14.62 -6.88
CA TYR A 97 7.35 13.98 -7.65
C TYR A 97 7.89 13.27 -8.90
N ALA A 98 9.19 13.40 -9.18
CA ALA A 98 9.83 12.68 -10.27
C ALA A 98 9.85 11.17 -9.97
N PRO A 99 9.77 10.30 -10.99
CA PRO A 99 10.00 8.87 -10.81
C PRO A 99 11.31 8.64 -10.05
N PRO A 100 11.34 7.71 -9.07
CA PRO A 100 12.58 7.43 -8.37
C PRO A 100 13.64 6.98 -9.36
N THR A 101 14.84 7.54 -9.24
CA THR A 101 15.98 7.01 -9.99
C THR A 101 16.31 5.64 -9.41
N MET A 102 16.50 4.65 -10.28
CA MET A 102 16.97 3.33 -9.84
C MET A 102 18.24 3.50 -9.02
N ALA A 103 18.26 2.93 -7.82
CA ALA A 103 19.42 3.03 -6.94
C ALA A 103 20.65 2.43 -7.65
N ALA A 104 21.83 3.03 -7.46
CA ALA A 104 23.06 2.60 -8.15
C ALA A 104 23.48 1.16 -7.81
N ASP A 105 22.93 0.60 -6.74
CA ASP A 105 23.11 -0.77 -6.27
C ASP A 105 22.05 -1.75 -6.80
N SER A 106 21.25 -1.30 -7.77
CA SER A 106 20.26 -2.10 -8.50
C SER A 106 20.68 -2.15 -9.96
N TYR A 107 21.13 -3.31 -10.44
CA TYR A 107 21.68 -3.42 -11.78
C TYR A 107 21.51 -4.80 -12.40
N ILE A 108 21.61 -4.80 -13.73
CA ILE A 108 21.71 -5.96 -14.61
C ILE A 108 23.18 -6.13 -14.88
N GLU A 109 23.76 -7.28 -14.54
CA GLU A 109 25.17 -7.53 -14.86
C GLU A 109 25.45 -7.52 -16.36
N ASP A 110 24.43 -7.77 -17.18
CA ASP A 110 24.55 -7.72 -18.62
C ASP A 110 24.70 -6.28 -19.09
N ALA A 111 25.78 -6.00 -19.82
CA ALA A 111 26.03 -4.66 -20.36
C ALA A 111 24.95 -4.18 -21.34
N SER A 112 24.15 -5.08 -21.94
CA SER A 112 23.00 -4.70 -22.75
C SER A 112 21.81 -4.17 -21.93
N GLY A 113 21.87 -4.31 -20.61
CA GLY A 113 20.75 -3.97 -19.73
C GLY A 113 19.57 -4.94 -19.91
N THR A 114 19.81 -6.20 -20.26
CA THR A 114 18.77 -7.22 -20.38
C THR A 114 19.27 -8.56 -19.84
N THR A 115 18.41 -9.32 -19.14
CA THR A 115 18.66 -10.74 -18.83
C THR A 115 17.50 -11.61 -19.28
N ARG A 116 17.72 -12.93 -19.32
CA ARG A 116 16.66 -13.93 -19.47
C ARG A 116 16.57 -14.74 -18.19
N VAL A 117 15.40 -14.72 -17.56
CA VAL A 117 15.11 -15.47 -16.33
C VAL A 117 14.28 -16.70 -16.70
N PRO A 118 14.78 -17.92 -16.47
CA PRO A 118 13.94 -19.11 -16.60
C PRO A 118 12.82 -19.06 -15.57
N PHE A 119 11.64 -19.53 -15.95
CA PHE A 119 10.49 -19.53 -15.07
C PHE A 119 9.69 -20.82 -15.23
N ASP A 120 9.01 -21.19 -14.17
CA ASP A 120 7.98 -22.22 -14.20
C ASP A 120 6.61 -21.54 -14.29
N LEU A 121 5.77 -22.02 -15.21
CA LEU A 121 4.36 -21.64 -15.25
C LEU A 121 3.54 -22.69 -14.52
N ILE A 122 3.08 -22.38 -13.31
CA ILE A 122 2.28 -23.30 -12.49
C ILE A 122 0.94 -22.63 -12.20
N ASN A 123 -0.16 -23.29 -12.56
CA ASN A 123 -1.52 -22.76 -12.37
C ASN A 123 -1.68 -21.33 -12.92
N ASN A 124 -1.10 -21.06 -14.10
CA ASN A 124 -1.08 -19.75 -14.74
C ASN A 124 -0.37 -18.63 -13.94
N HIS A 125 0.51 -18.99 -13.02
CA HIS A 125 1.38 -18.05 -12.30
C HIS A 125 2.84 -18.28 -12.68
N VAL A 126 3.57 -17.18 -12.87
CA VAL A 126 5.00 -17.18 -13.19
C VAL A 126 5.79 -17.29 -11.90
N TYR A 127 6.57 -18.36 -11.78
CA TYR A 127 7.50 -18.56 -10.67
C TYR A 127 8.94 -18.50 -11.13
N ILE A 128 9.77 -17.78 -10.39
CA ILE A 128 11.20 -17.65 -10.66
C ILE A 128 12.03 -18.08 -9.43
N GLU A 129 13.23 -18.56 -9.71
CA GLU A 129 14.24 -18.79 -8.68
C GLU A 129 15.08 -17.53 -8.46
N ALA A 130 15.39 -17.26 -7.20
CA ALA A 130 16.13 -16.11 -6.73
C ALA A 130 16.96 -16.48 -5.49
N GLU A 131 17.77 -15.53 -5.02
CA GLU A 131 18.44 -15.61 -3.72
C GLU A 131 18.16 -14.37 -2.89
N VAL A 132 17.91 -14.56 -1.61
CA VAL A 132 17.81 -13.49 -0.61
C VAL A 132 18.95 -13.67 0.37
N ASP A 133 19.85 -12.69 0.48
CA ASP A 133 21.05 -12.77 1.31
C ASP A 133 21.90 -14.05 1.07
N GLY A 134 21.93 -14.50 -0.20
CA GLY A 134 22.65 -15.70 -0.63
C GLY A 134 21.92 -17.03 -0.34
N GLN A 135 20.71 -16.98 0.21
CA GLN A 135 19.87 -18.16 0.45
C GLN A 135 18.85 -18.34 -0.70
N PRO A 136 18.69 -19.55 -1.24
CA PRO A 136 17.76 -19.80 -2.34
C PRO A 136 16.31 -19.57 -1.93
N ALA A 137 15.57 -18.91 -2.81
CA ALA A 137 14.17 -18.59 -2.63
C ALA A 137 13.44 -18.65 -3.98
N ARG A 138 12.17 -19.07 -3.92
CA ARG A 138 11.28 -19.09 -5.08
C ARG A 138 10.24 -18.00 -4.91
N PHE A 139 10.07 -17.19 -5.95
CA PHE A 139 9.14 -16.07 -5.96
C PHE A 139 8.05 -16.29 -7.00
N LEU A 140 6.85 -15.86 -6.66
CA LEU A 140 5.78 -15.63 -7.63
C LEU A 140 5.91 -14.18 -8.11
N VAL A 141 5.90 -13.97 -9.42
CA VAL A 141 5.94 -12.62 -10.01
C VAL A 141 4.53 -12.05 -10.01
N ASP A 142 4.31 -11.01 -9.22
CA ASP A 142 3.03 -10.30 -9.10
C ASP A 142 3.18 -8.85 -9.58
N THR A 143 2.22 -8.37 -10.35
CA THR A 143 2.22 -7.03 -10.96
C THR A 143 1.70 -5.93 -10.02
N GLY A 144 1.20 -6.28 -8.82
CA GLY A 144 0.52 -5.33 -7.93
C GLY A 144 1.05 -5.23 -6.49
N GLY A 145 2.20 -5.85 -6.17
CA GLY A 145 2.58 -6.10 -4.77
C GLY A 145 3.85 -5.40 -4.26
N ILE A 146 3.97 -5.38 -2.93
CA ILE A 146 5.26 -5.29 -2.24
C ILE A 146 5.94 -6.67 -2.26
N ASN A 147 7.25 -6.73 -1.99
CA ASN A 147 7.94 -8.01 -1.80
C ASN A 147 7.40 -8.71 -0.54
N LEU A 148 6.54 -9.71 -0.72
CA LEU A 148 5.90 -10.46 0.37
C LEU A 148 6.58 -11.81 0.59
N GLN A 149 6.75 -12.16 1.86
CA GLN A 149 7.24 -13.47 2.28
C GLN A 149 6.22 -14.11 3.22
N THR A 150 6.02 -15.42 3.07
CA THR A 150 5.29 -16.18 4.08
C THR A 150 6.11 -16.26 5.37
N PRO A 151 5.48 -16.43 6.55
CA PRO A 151 6.23 -16.59 7.80
C PRO A 151 7.27 -17.71 7.74
N THR A 152 6.93 -18.84 7.10
CA THR A 152 7.83 -19.96 6.89
C THR A 152 9.04 -19.58 6.01
N ALA A 153 8.82 -18.82 4.94
CA ALA A 153 9.90 -18.34 4.08
C ALA A 153 10.81 -17.35 4.83
N ALA A 154 10.23 -16.40 5.57
CA ALA A 154 10.99 -15.44 6.38
C ALA A 154 11.89 -16.14 7.41
N GLN A 155 11.39 -17.15 8.10
CA GLN A 155 12.17 -17.96 9.03
C GLN A 155 13.32 -18.70 8.33
N ARG A 156 13.06 -19.35 7.19
CA ARG A 156 14.09 -20.02 6.39
C ARG A 156 15.19 -19.06 5.94
N LEU A 157 14.79 -17.85 5.54
CA LEU A 157 15.69 -16.78 5.10
C LEU A 157 16.34 -16.02 6.26
N ARG A 158 16.01 -16.36 7.52
CA ARG A 158 16.50 -15.70 8.74
C ARG A 158 16.20 -14.20 8.75
N LEU A 159 15.09 -13.79 8.14
CA LEU A 159 14.61 -12.42 8.15
C LEU A 159 13.87 -12.16 9.46
N THR A 160 14.25 -11.07 10.14
CA THR A 160 13.58 -10.63 11.36
C THR A 160 12.50 -9.62 10.99
N ALA A 161 11.23 -10.03 11.10
CA ALA A 161 10.11 -9.13 10.90
C ALA A 161 9.85 -8.29 12.15
N THR A 162 9.61 -7.00 11.95
CA THR A 162 9.28 -6.02 13.00
C THR A 162 7.96 -5.32 12.69
N GLY A 163 7.28 -4.87 13.74
CA GLY A 163 5.96 -4.27 13.60
C GLY A 163 4.87 -5.28 13.26
N ARG A 164 3.63 -4.80 13.28
CA ARG A 164 2.45 -5.56 12.93
C ARG A 164 1.45 -4.63 12.26
N LEU A 165 1.33 -4.75 10.95
CA LEU A 165 0.45 -3.98 10.09
C LEU A 165 -0.68 -4.90 9.65
N SER A 166 -1.93 -4.45 9.70
CA SER A 166 -3.03 -5.20 9.12
C SER A 166 -3.06 -4.97 7.60
N VAL A 167 -3.04 -6.05 6.82
CA VAL A 167 -3.05 -6.00 5.34
C VAL A 167 -4.18 -6.88 4.81
N HIS A 168 -4.79 -6.44 3.71
CA HIS A 168 -5.87 -7.15 3.02
C HIS A 168 -5.41 -7.58 1.64
N GLY A 169 -5.80 -8.78 1.25
CA GLY A 169 -5.75 -9.24 -0.14
C GLY A 169 -7.11 -9.12 -0.80
N ALA A 170 -7.28 -9.80 -1.92
CA ALA A 170 -8.57 -9.88 -2.63
C ALA A 170 -9.65 -10.73 -1.90
N GLY A 171 -9.34 -11.30 -0.73
CA GLY A 171 -10.28 -12.06 0.09
C GLY A 171 -10.68 -11.33 1.37
N ASP A 172 -11.71 -11.85 2.05
CA ASP A 172 -12.39 -11.16 3.17
C ASP A 172 -11.57 -11.07 4.47
N ASN A 173 -10.39 -11.71 4.53
CA ASN A 173 -9.61 -11.83 5.74
C ASN A 173 -8.41 -10.87 5.77
N ALA A 174 -8.33 -10.11 6.86
CA ALA A 174 -7.13 -9.38 7.26
C ALA A 174 -6.02 -10.35 7.68
N SER A 175 -4.79 -10.06 7.28
CA SER A 175 -3.59 -10.75 7.75
C SER A 175 -2.63 -9.77 8.43
N ASP A 176 -1.86 -10.26 9.39
CA ASP A 176 -0.76 -9.51 10.00
C ASP A 176 0.46 -9.53 9.07
N LEU A 177 0.98 -8.35 8.75
CA LEU A 177 2.23 -8.13 8.03
C LEU A 177 3.29 -7.54 8.98
N GLY A 178 4.48 -8.14 8.98
CA GLY A 178 5.66 -7.53 9.59
C GLY A 178 6.61 -7.01 8.50
N LEU A 179 7.38 -5.97 8.83
CA LEU A 179 8.40 -5.40 7.95
C LEU A 179 9.74 -6.06 8.25
N ALA A 180 10.40 -6.58 7.21
CA ALA A 180 11.73 -7.15 7.32
C ALA A 180 12.64 -6.54 6.25
N GLN A 181 13.92 -6.39 6.57
CA GLN A 181 14.94 -5.95 5.64
C GLN A 181 15.85 -7.14 5.30
N ALA A 182 16.01 -7.41 4.01
CA ALA A 182 17.11 -8.22 3.51
C ALA A 182 18.22 -7.28 3.03
N ARG A 183 19.45 -7.76 2.86
CA ARG A 183 20.55 -6.95 2.33
C ARG A 183 20.62 -7.03 0.81
N HIS A 184 20.36 -8.20 0.23
CA HIS A 184 20.44 -8.40 -1.21
C HIS A 184 19.34 -9.33 -1.71
N LEU A 185 18.74 -8.98 -2.84
CA LEU A 185 17.91 -9.84 -3.67
C LEU A 185 18.65 -10.08 -4.99
N ARG A 186 18.77 -11.36 -5.39
CA ARG A 186 19.40 -11.76 -6.64
C ARG A 186 18.45 -12.56 -7.49
N ILE A 187 18.22 -12.16 -8.74
CA ILE A 187 17.35 -12.87 -9.69
C ILE A 187 18.21 -13.36 -10.85
N ALA A 188 17.96 -14.60 -11.27
CA ALA A 188 18.76 -15.35 -12.23
C ALA A 188 20.22 -15.61 -11.78
N GLY A 189 20.59 -16.89 -11.85
CA GLY A 189 21.94 -17.35 -11.56
C GLY A 189 22.05 -18.86 -11.55
N GLN A 190 22.44 -19.45 -12.68
CA GLN A 190 22.96 -20.81 -12.68
C GLN A 190 24.49 -20.79 -12.66
N LEU A 191 25.08 -21.70 -11.89
CA LEU A 191 26.52 -21.93 -11.69
C LEU A 191 27.27 -22.49 -12.91
N ASP A 192 26.71 -22.41 -14.11
CA ASP A 192 27.33 -22.94 -15.33
C ASP A 192 27.80 -21.80 -16.24
N GLY A 193 28.95 -21.21 -15.88
CA GLY A 193 29.93 -20.54 -16.76
C GLY A 193 29.50 -19.37 -17.65
N ARG A 194 28.21 -19.12 -17.89
CA ARG A 194 27.63 -18.09 -18.77
C ARG A 194 26.17 -17.82 -18.38
N ALA A 195 25.93 -17.18 -17.24
CA ALA A 195 24.60 -16.65 -16.93
C ALA A 195 24.71 -15.32 -16.16
N THR A 196 23.98 -14.33 -16.67
CA THR A 196 23.99 -12.94 -16.24
C THR A 196 23.04 -12.70 -15.07
N ARG A 197 23.50 -11.97 -14.05
CA ARG A 197 22.81 -11.83 -12.76
C ARG A 197 22.14 -10.46 -12.62
N TRP A 198 21.11 -10.39 -11.80
CA TRP A 198 20.55 -9.14 -11.30
C TRP A 198 20.75 -9.06 -9.81
N LEU A 199 21.25 -7.93 -9.31
CA LEU A 199 21.41 -7.69 -7.88
C LEU A 199 20.68 -6.40 -7.51
N HIS A 200 19.92 -6.45 -6.42
CA HIS A 200 19.32 -5.28 -5.77
C HIS A 200 19.70 -5.31 -4.29
N ARG A 201 20.30 -4.24 -3.79
CA ARG A 201 20.54 -4.03 -2.35
C ARG A 201 19.36 -3.26 -1.75
N LEU A 202 18.82 -3.68 -0.61
CA LEU A 202 17.70 -3.03 0.07
C LEU A 202 18.17 -2.20 1.28
#